data_AF-A0A2P2KXM4-F1
#
_entry.id   AF-A0A2P2KXM4-F1
#
_cell.length_a   1.000
_cell.length_b   1.000
_cell.length_c   1.000
_cell.angle_alpha   90.00
_cell.angle_beta   90.00
_cell.angle_gamma   90.00
#
_symmetry.space_group_name_H-M   'P 1'
#
loop_
_entity.id
_entity.type
_entity.pdbx_description
1 polymer ?
#
loop_
_entity_poly.entity_id
_entity_poly.type
_entity_poly.pdbx_seq_one_letter_code
_entity_poly.pdbx_strand_id
1 'polypeptide(L)'
;MDECRDNRAIVDNNKAQSLTGEEIDAMRRQGMKGDEIIEALIANSSTFEKKTSFSQEKYRIKKQKKYAPRVLLRRPFVRRSTLTSALLL
;
A
#
# COMPACT_ATOMS: atom_id res chain seq x y z
N MET A 1 11.28 23.20 -3.48
CA MET A 1 11.08 21.95 -4.26
C MET A 1 9.59 21.90 -4.55
N ASP A 2 9.19 22.12 -5.80
CA ASP A 2 7.79 22.26 -6.22
C ASP A 2 6.97 21.01 -5.89
N GLU A 3 6.25 21.04 -4.76
CA GLU A 3 5.16 20.10 -4.56
C GLU A 3 4.05 20.49 -5.54
N CYS A 4 3.79 19.61 -6.51
CA CYS A 4 2.53 19.65 -7.25
C CYS A 4 1.41 19.43 -6.21
N ARG A 5 0.81 20.52 -5.71
CA ARG A 5 -0.21 20.51 -4.65
C ARG A 5 -1.62 20.20 -5.16
N ASP A 6 -1.79 20.11 -6.47
CA ASP A 6 -3.09 20.06 -7.12
C ASP A 6 -3.33 18.73 -7.85
N ASN A 7 -4.49 18.12 -7.61
CA ASN A 7 -4.95 16.90 -8.29
C ASN A 7 -5.70 17.20 -9.60
N ARG A 8 -5.68 18.43 -10.12
CA ARG A 8 -6.50 18.89 -11.26
C ARG A 8 -6.21 18.14 -12.56
N ALA A 9 -4.97 17.66 -12.73
CA ALA A 9 -4.54 16.91 -13.91
C ALA A 9 -4.74 15.39 -13.79
N ILE A 10 -5.29 14.90 -12.66
CA ILE A 10 -5.52 13.47 -12.44
C ILE A 10 -6.89 13.11 -13.04
N VAL A 11 -6.87 12.37 -14.14
CA VAL A 11 -8.07 11.81 -14.77
C VAL A 11 -8.21 10.35 -14.34
N ASP A 12 -9.36 10.02 -13.76
CA ASP A 12 -9.68 8.65 -13.37
C ASP A 12 -10.30 7.89 -14.56
N ASN A 13 -9.45 7.12 -15.24
CA ASN A 13 -9.84 6.30 -16.39
C ASN A 13 -9.80 4.79 -16.10
N ASN A 14 -9.66 4.39 -14.83
CA ASN A 14 -9.45 2.99 -14.39
C ASN A 14 -8.28 2.24 -15.05
N LYS A 15 -7.47 2.91 -15.88
CA LYS A 15 -6.28 2.38 -16.57
C LYS A 15 -4.98 2.89 -15.95
N ALA A 16 -5.08 3.44 -14.73
CA ALA A 16 -3.96 4.04 -14.01
C ALA A 16 -2.93 3.02 -13.48
N GLN A 17 -3.26 1.73 -13.55
CA GLN A 17 -2.37 0.64 -13.14
C GLN A 17 -2.29 -0.42 -14.23
N SER A 18 -1.08 -0.72 -14.67
CA SER A 18 -0.83 -1.65 -15.78
C SER A 18 -0.87 -3.12 -15.36
N LEU A 19 -0.53 -3.42 -14.09
CA LEU A 19 -0.54 -4.78 -13.55
C LEU A 19 -1.96 -5.30 -13.30
N THR A 20 -2.23 -6.49 -13.81
CA THR A 20 -3.49 -7.21 -13.63
C THR A 20 -3.55 -7.91 -12.27
N GLY A 21 -4.77 -8.28 -11.84
CA GLY A 21 -4.95 -9.04 -10.60
C GLY A 21 -4.25 -10.41 -10.63
N GLU A 22 -4.25 -11.07 -11.80
CA GLU A 22 -3.64 -12.38 -12.00
C GLU A 22 -2.11 -12.33 -11.84
N GLU A 23 -1.47 -11.31 -12.39
CA GLU A 23 -0.03 -11.08 -12.22
C GLU A 23 0.31 -10.84 -10.75
N ILE A 24 -0.49 -10.05 -10.03
CA ILE A 24 -0.29 -9.80 -8.59
C ILE A 24 -0.42 -11.10 -7.79
N ASP A 25 -1.38 -11.96 -8.12
CA ASP A 25 -1.54 -13.25 -7.46
C ASP A 25 -0.41 -14.23 -7.83
N ALA A 26 0.11 -14.18 -9.05
CA ALA A 26 1.31 -14.92 -9.43
C ALA A 26 2.52 -14.49 -8.59
N MET A 27 2.72 -13.18 -8.38
CA MET A 27 3.78 -12.65 -7.51
C MET A 27 3.65 -13.17 -6.08
N ARG A 28 2.42 -13.27 -5.56
CA ARG A 28 2.16 -13.82 -4.22
C ARG A 28 2.44 -15.32 -4.15
N ARG A 29 2.08 -16.09 -5.18
CA ARG A 29 2.35 -17.54 -5.26
C ARG A 29 3.84 -17.85 -5.37
N GLN A 30 4.59 -16.99 -6.04
CA GLN A 30 6.06 -17.07 -6.13
C GLN A 30 6.76 -16.77 -4.79
N GLY A 31 6.02 -16.28 -3.78
CA GLY A 31 6.57 -15.97 -2.46
C GLY A 31 7.37 -14.66 -2.42
N MET A 32 7.16 -13.74 -3.37
CA MET A 32 7.75 -12.41 -3.28
C MET A 32 7.32 -11.68 -2.01
N LYS A 33 8.21 -10.84 -1.49
CA LYS A 33 7.92 -10.06 -0.29
C LYS A 33 6.83 -9.04 -0.59
N GLY A 34 5.99 -8.76 0.40
CA GLY A 34 4.95 -7.75 0.28
C GLY A 34 5.48 -6.37 -0.12
N ASP A 35 6.68 -6.02 0.35
CA ASP A 35 7.35 -4.76 0.00
C ASP A 35 7.73 -4.70 -1.50
N GLU A 36 8.24 -5.81 -2.07
CA GLU A 36 8.58 -5.92 -3.50
C GLU A 36 7.34 -5.80 -4.39
N ILE A 37 6.21 -6.39 -3.96
CA ILE A 37 4.92 -6.24 -4.65
C ILE A 37 4.47 -4.78 -4.65
N ILE A 38 4.68 -4.04 -3.56
CA ILE A 38 4.31 -2.63 -3.46
C ILE A 38 5.18 -1.77 -4.38
N GLU A 39 6.48 -2.05 -4.47
CA GLU A 39 7.39 -1.37 -5.39
C GLU A 39 7.02 -1.63 -6.85
N ALA A 40 6.73 -2.89 -7.21
CA ALA A 40 6.24 -3.25 -8.54
C ALA A 40 4.92 -2.52 -8.89
N LEU A 41 4.01 -2.40 -7.93
CA LEU A 41 2.76 -1.66 -8.10
C LEU A 41 2.98 -0.15 -8.30
N ILE A 42 3.98 0.43 -7.65
CA ILE A 42 4.34 1.84 -7.80
C ILE A 42 4.97 2.08 -9.19
N ALA A 43 5.92 1.23 -9.59
CA ALA A 43 6.59 1.33 -10.89
C ALA A 43 5.62 1.21 -12.08
N ASN A 44 4.56 0.42 -11.92
CA ASN A 44 3.53 0.21 -12.96
C ASN A 44 2.32 1.17 -12.85
N SER A 45 2.42 2.23 -12.03
CA SER A 45 1.34 3.21 -11.88
C SER A 45 1.67 4.52 -12.60
N SER A 46 0.92 4.82 -13.65
CA SER A 46 1.10 6.03 -14.48
C SER A 46 0.69 7.34 -13.80
N THR A 47 -0.06 7.25 -12.69
CA THR A 47 -0.58 8.42 -11.95
C THR A 47 0.11 8.63 -10.61
N PHE A 48 1.03 7.75 -10.21
CA PHE A 48 1.62 7.80 -8.88
C PHE A 48 2.52 9.02 -8.71
N GLU A 49 3.40 9.30 -9.67
CA GLU A 49 4.32 10.44 -9.62
C GLU A 49 3.62 11.80 -9.68
N LYS A 50 2.47 11.87 -10.35
CA LYS A 50 1.67 13.10 -10.50
C LYS A 50 0.92 13.49 -9.22
N LYS A 51 0.84 12.59 -8.23
CA LYS A 51 0.14 12.82 -6.96
C LYS A 51 0.99 13.62 -5.99
N THR A 52 0.31 14.30 -5.07
CA THR A 52 0.94 14.97 -3.93
C THR A 52 1.70 13.98 -3.03
N SER A 53 2.73 14.45 -2.32
CA SER A 53 3.52 13.69 -1.35
C SER A 53 2.62 12.94 -0.34
N PHE A 54 1.65 13.63 0.25
CA PHE A 54 0.65 13.04 1.15
C PHE A 54 -0.18 11.92 0.50
N SER A 55 -0.56 12.09 -0.77
CA SER A 55 -1.37 11.10 -1.49
C SER A 55 -0.56 9.86 -1.87
N GLN A 56 0.72 10.04 -2.19
CA GLN A 56 1.66 8.94 -2.43
C GLN A 56 1.88 8.12 -1.16
N GLU A 57 2.12 8.77 -0.03
CA GLU A 57 2.32 8.09 1.26
C GLU A 57 1.05 7.36 1.72
N LYS A 58 -0.11 8.00 1.57
CA LYS A 58 -1.41 7.35 1.82
C LYS A 58 -1.60 6.09 0.95
N TYR A 59 -1.19 6.13 -0.31
CA TYR A 59 -1.25 4.96 -1.19
C TYR A 59 -0.33 3.83 -0.73
N ARG A 60 0.91 4.16 -0.34
CA ARG A 60 1.88 3.22 0.23
C ARG A 60 1.34 2.51 1.47
N ILE A 61 0.83 3.27 2.45
CA ILE A 61 0.24 2.71 3.67
C ILE A 61 -0.92 1.75 3.34
N LYS A 62 -1.80 2.12 2.40
CA LYS A 62 -2.92 1.27 1.97
C LYS A 62 -2.44 -0.06 1.37
N LYS A 63 -1.39 -0.03 0.54
CA LYS A 63 -0.83 -1.24 -0.09
C LYS A 63 -0.03 -2.08 0.90
N GLN A 64 0.68 -1.45 1.83
CA GLN A 64 1.38 -2.14 2.92
C GLN A 64 0.41 -2.92 3.81
N LYS A 65 -0.72 -2.32 4.21
CA LYS A 65 -1.78 -3.03 4.96
C LYS A 65 -2.31 -4.26 4.22
N LYS A 66 -2.32 -4.24 2.87
CA LYS A 66 -2.88 -5.33 2.05
C LYS A 66 -1.86 -6.44 1.76
N TYR A 67 -0.62 -6.08 1.42
CA TYR A 67 0.38 -7.03 0.90
C TYR A 67 1.48 -7.38 1.91
N ALA A 68 1.68 -6.57 2.95
CA ALA A 68 2.68 -6.79 3.99
C ALA A 68 2.07 -6.62 5.41
N PRO A 69 1.05 -7.43 5.80
CA PRO A 69 0.49 -7.35 7.14
C PRO A 69 1.53 -7.76 8.18
N ARG A 70 1.82 -6.84 9.12
CA ARG A 70 2.72 -7.11 10.24
C ARG A 70 1.91 -7.54 11.45
N VAL A 71 2.16 -8.76 11.94
CA VAL A 71 1.57 -9.27 13.17
C VAL A 71 2.60 -9.17 14.28
N LEU A 72 2.25 -8.46 15.35
CA LEU A 72 3.08 -8.37 16.54
C LEU A 72 2.60 -9.40 17.56
N LEU A 73 3.37 -10.47 17.76
CA LEU A 73 3.12 -11.41 18.84
C LEU A 73 3.43 -10.73 20.18
N ARG A 74 2.45 -10.67 21.07
CA ARG A 74 2.59 -10.08 22.41
C ARG A 74 2.49 -11.16 23.47
N ARG A 75 3.31 -11.04 24.52
CA ARG A 75 3.26 -11.93 25.68
C ARG A 75 1.95 -11.72 26.45
N PRO A 76 1.25 -12.79 26.89
CA PRO A 76 0.07 -12.64 27.73
C PRO A 76 0.44 -11.94 29.03
N PHE A 77 -0.27 -10.85 29.35
CA PHE A 77 -0.08 -10.05 30.58
C PHE A 77 -1.43 -9.61 31.15
N VAL A 78 -1.55 -9.70 32.48
CA VAL A 78 -2.81 -9.58 33.25
C VAL A 78 -3.53 -8.23 33.07
N ARG A 79 -2.83 -7.14 32.70
CA ARG A 79 -3.44 -5.81 32.59
C ARG A 79 -4.16 -5.50 31.26
N ARG A 80 -4.28 -6.43 30.32
CA ARG A 80 -5.03 -6.19 29.07
C ARG A 80 -5.95 -7.35 28.72
N SER A 81 -7.11 -7.39 29.35
CA SER A 81 -8.24 -8.21 28.92
C SER A 81 -9.19 -7.39 28.04
N THR A 82 -8.76 -6.93 26.86
CA THR A 82 -9.70 -6.59 25.79
C THR A 82 -9.11 -6.97 24.44
N LEU A 83 -9.92 -7.73 23.70
CA LEU A 83 -9.76 -8.08 22.31
C LEU A 83 -9.57 -6.80 21.46
N THR A 84 -8.71 -6.91 20.45
CA THR A 84 -8.47 -5.95 19.36
C THR A 84 -8.02 -4.54 19.74
N SER A 85 -6.70 -4.31 19.75
CA SER A 85 -6.15 -3.02 19.34
C SER A 85 -5.39 -3.22 18.03
N ALA A 86 -6.15 -3.23 16.94
CA ALA A 86 -5.63 -2.93 15.62
C ALA A 86 -5.58 -1.41 15.49
N LEU A 87 -4.56 -0.76 16.06
CA LEU A 87 -4.30 0.65 15.81
C LEU A 87 -2.80 0.96 15.99
N LEU A 88 -2.05 0.82 14.90
CA LEU A 88 -0.94 1.73 14.57
C LEU A 88 -0.61 1.60 13.08
N LEU A 89 -1.26 2.42 12.26
CA LEU A 89 -0.84 2.90 10.94
C LEU A 89 -1.73 4.10 10.61
#